data_AF-A0A432INZ0-F1
#
_entry.id   AF-A0A432INZ0-F1
#
_cell.length_a   1.000
_cell.length_b   1.000
_cell.length_c   1.000
_cell.angle_alpha   90.00
_cell.angle_beta   90.00
_cell.angle_gamma   90.00
#
_symmetry.space_group_name_H-M   'P 1'
#
loop_
_entity.id
_entity.type
_entity.pdbx_description
1 polymer ?
#
loop_
_entity_poly.entity_id
_entity_poly.type
_entity_poly.pdbx_seq_one_letter_code
_entity_poly.pdbx_strand_id
1 'polypeptide(L)' 'NVPNEKLDNIIKILPGMRSPTVLPLAEEGWSSIHTVIEKNKFWEVIDELKQNGAEGLLVIPIEKMVM' A
#
# COMPACT_ATOMS: atom_id res chain seq x y z
N ASN A 1 -1.71 6.22 2.57
CA ASN A 1 -0.76 7.35 2.55
C ASN A 1 0.40 7.06 3.47
N VAL A 2 1.62 7.40 3.06
CA VAL A 2 2.85 7.16 3.84
C VAL A 2 3.84 8.32 3.67
N PRO A 3 4.65 8.62 4.70
CA PRO A 3 5.80 9.51 4.55
C PRO A 3 6.81 8.93 3.56
N ASN A 4 7.43 9.80 2.75
CA ASN A 4 8.37 9.40 1.72
C ASN A 4 9.60 8.66 2.28
N GLU A 5 10.03 8.98 3.51
CA GLU A 5 11.14 8.30 4.19
C GLU A 5 10.83 6.82 4.54
N LYS A 6 9.55 6.44 4.60
CA LYS A 6 9.12 5.07 4.92
C LYS A 6 8.73 4.25 3.70
N LEU A 7 8.81 4.86 2.50
CA LEU A 7 8.34 4.26 1.26
C LEU A 7 8.99 2.91 0.97
N ASP A 8 10.32 2.82 1.14
CA ASP A 8 11.07 1.59 0.88
C ASP A 8 10.69 0.44 1.82
N ASN A 9 10.39 0.73 3.08
CA ASN A 9 9.92 -0.27 4.03
C ASN A 9 8.52 -0.75 3.67
N ILE A 10 7.64 0.18 3.28
CA ILE A 10 6.27 -0.14 2.88
C ILE A 10 6.26 -0.98 1.60
N ILE A 11 7.09 -0.65 0.60
CA ILE A 11 7.20 -1.41 -0.64
C ILE A 11 7.65 -2.85 -0.39
N LYS A 12 8.53 -3.09 0.59
CA LYS A 12 8.99 -4.44 0.96
C LYS A 12 7.90 -5.29 1.62
N ILE A 13 6.98 -4.66 2.35
CA ILE A 13 5.85 -5.32 3.02
C ILE A 13 4.80 -5.77 2.01
N LEU A 14 4.55 -4.95 0.97
CA LEU A 14 3.45 -5.17 0.04
C LEU A 14 3.71 -6.37 -0.89
N PRO A 15 2.87 -7.42 -0.83
CA PRO A 15 2.97 -8.55 -1.75
C PRO A 15 2.35 -8.13 -3.09
N GLY A 16 3.15 -7.62 -4.02
CA GLY A 16 2.69 -7.14 -5.32
C GLY A 16 2.90 -8.14 -6.46
N MET A 17 1.92 -8.26 -7.36
CA MET A 17 2.04 -9.03 -8.62
C MET A 17 3.17 -8.51 -9.55
N ARG A 18 3.58 -7.24 -9.42
CA ARG A 18 4.73 -6.65 -10.13
C ARG A 18 5.39 -5.51 -9.34
N SER A 19 4.66 -4.43 -9.11
CA SER A 19 5.13 -3.25 -8.35
C SER A 19 3.92 -2.42 -7.92
N PRO A 20 3.91 -1.85 -6.70
CA PRO A 20 2.89 -0.88 -6.32
C PRO A 20 3.01 0.41 -7.15
N THR A 21 1.89 1.10 -7.33
CA THR A 21 1.87 2.48 -7.87
C THR A 21 2.11 3.46 -6.72
N VAL A 22 3.03 4.40 -6.93
CA VAL A 22 3.35 5.46 -5.95
C VAL A 22 3.03 6.82 -6.57
N LEU A 23 2.22 7.62 -5.88
CA LEU A 23 1.78 8.94 -6.31
C LEU A 23 2.12 9.98 -5.23
N PRO A 24 2.90 11.02 -5.52
CA PRO A 24 3.13 12.12 -4.59
C PRO A 24 1.81 12.81 -4.22
N LEU A 25 1.64 13.16 -2.95
CA LEU A 25 0.49 13.95 -2.49
C LEU A 25 0.76 15.45 -2.62
N ALA A 26 -0.30 16.25 -2.52
CA ALA A 26 -0.17 17.71 -2.45
C ALA A 26 0.53 18.16 -1.16
N GLU A 27 0.44 17.35 -0.11
CA GLU A 27 1.24 17.52 1.10
C GLU A 27 2.68 17.06 0.84
N GLU A 28 3.62 17.97 1.02
CA GLU A 28 5.04 17.70 0.79
C GLU A 28 5.56 16.61 1.75
N GLY A 29 6.41 15.73 1.24
CA GLY A 29 6.98 14.63 2.03
C GLY A 29 6.08 13.40 2.15
N TRP A 30 4.91 13.38 1.51
CA TRP A 30 3.99 12.24 1.54
C TRP A 30 3.66 11.67 0.15
N SER A 31 3.37 10.38 0.14
CA SER A 31 2.93 9.65 -1.04
C SER A 31 1.72 8.74 -0.76
N SER A 32 0.86 8.58 -1.76
CA SER A 32 -0.13 7.50 -1.81
C SER A 32 0.47 6.27 -2.47
N ILE A 33 0.11 5.09 -1.96
CA ILE A 33 0.53 3.80 -2.50
C ILE A 33 -0.71 2.97 -2.83
N HIS A 34 -0.80 2.50 -4.06
CA HIS A 34 -1.88 1.65 -4.54
C HIS A 34 -1.32 0.29 -4.93
N THR A 35 -1.87 -0.78 -4.38
CA THR A 35 -1.48 -2.15 -4.70
C THR A 35 -2.65 -3.11 -4.58
N VAL A 36 -2.53 -4.25 -5.25
CA VAL A 36 -3.42 -5.40 -5.06
C VAL A 36 -2.74 -6.35 -4.07
N ILE A 37 -3.50 -6.88 -3.13
CA ILE A 37 -3.04 -7.87 -2.15
C ILE A 37 -3.94 -9.09 -2.17
N GLU A 38 -3.34 -10.26 -1.94
CA GLU A 38 -4.10 -11.50 -1.80
C GLU A 38 -4.94 -11.47 -0.52
N LYS A 39 -6.18 -11.99 -0.61
CA LYS A 39 -7.17 -11.93 0.49
C LYS A 39 -6.70 -12.63 1.77
N ASN A 40 -5.92 -13.70 1.63
CA ASN A 40 -5.35 -14.47 2.75
C ASN A 40 -4.28 -13.67 3.53
N LYS A 41 -3.57 -12.73 2.89
CA LYS A 41 -2.55 -11.87 3.53
C LYS A 41 -3.10 -10.55 4.03
N PHE A 42 -4.39 -10.28 3.81
CA PHE A 42 -5.01 -8.98 4.03
C PHE A 42 -4.75 -8.41 5.44
N TRP A 43 -5.04 -9.19 6.49
CA TRP A 43 -4.94 -8.72 7.87
C TRP A 43 -3.49 -8.50 8.31
N GLU A 44 -2.59 -9.42 7.96
CA GLU A 44 -1.15 -9.33 8.23
C GLU A 44 -0.56 -8.07 7.60
N VAL A 45 -0.82 -7.84 6.32
CA VAL A 45 -0.31 -6.67 5.60
C VAL A 45 -0.87 -5.36 6.17
N ILE A 46 -2.16 -5.28 6.49
CA ILE A 46 -2.75 -4.06 7.05
C ILE A 46 -2.11 -3.70 8.40
N ASP A 47 -1.85 -4.68 9.25
CA ASP A 47 -1.21 -4.44 10.55
C ASP A 47 0.25 -3.98 10.39
N GLU A 48 1.02 -4.62 9.51
CA GLU A 48 2.39 -4.21 9.21
C GLU A 48 2.47 -2.79 8.61
N LEU A 49 1.55 -2.47 7.69
CA LEU A 49 1.47 -1.13 7.08
C LEU A 49 1.22 -0.05 8.14
N LYS A 50 0.26 -0.27 9.05
CA LYS A 50 -0.03 0.67 10.14
C LYS A 50 1.18 0.86 11.05
N GLN A 51 1.85 -0.23 11.44
CA GLN A 51 3.06 -0.16 12.27
C GLN A 51 4.20 0.60 11.60
N ASN A 52 4.24 0.57 10.26
CA ASN A 52 5.22 1.31 9.45
C ASN A 52 4.74 2.72 9.06
N GLY A 53 3.70 3.25 9.71
CA GLY A 53 3.26 4.64 9.53
C GLY A 53 2.38 4.87 8.29
N ALA A 54 1.73 3.83 7.77
CA ALA A 54 0.69 4.01 6.78
C ALA A 54 -0.61 4.50 7.43
N GLU A 55 -1.20 5.52 6.81
CA GLU A 55 -2.44 6.15 7.26
C GLU A 55 -3.47 6.22 6.13
N GLY A 56 -4.76 6.34 6.49
CA GLY A 56 -5.84 6.46 5.52
C GLY A 56 -5.94 5.26 4.57
N LEU A 57 -5.88 4.04 5.12
CA LEU A 57 -5.96 2.79 4.34
C LEU A 57 -7.38 2.61 3.78
N LEU A 58 -7.51 2.75 2.45
CA LEU A 58 -8.73 2.46 1.72
C LEU A 58 -8.64 1.05 1.11
N VAL A 59 -9.67 0.24 1.32
CA VAL A 59 -9.75 -1.14 0.83
C VAL A 59 -10.99 -1.28 -0.04
N ILE A 60 -10.80 -1.81 -1.25
CA ILE A 60 -11.87 -1.99 -2.24
C ILE A 60 -11.80 -3.44 -2.74
N PRO A 61 -12.92 -4.20 -2.74
CA PRO A 61 -12.94 -5.53 -3.33
C PRO A 61 -12.80 -5.45 -4.86
N ILE A 62 -12.01 -6.36 -5.45
CA ILE A 62 -11.90 -6.49 -6.90
C ILE A 62 -12.97 -7.48 -7.37
N GLU A 63 -13.94 -7.01 -8.15
CA GLU A 63 -15.02 -7.86 -8.67
C GLU A 63 -14.57 -8.74 -9.83
N LYS A 64 -13.74 -8.20 -10.74
CA LYS A 64 -13.24 -8.91 -11.91
C LYS A 64 -11.86 -8.41 -12.28
N MET A 65 -10.95 -9.36 -12.53
CA MET A 65 -9.61 -9.10 -13.05
C MET A 65 -9.47 -9.79 -14.40
N VAL A 66 -8.91 -9.10 -15.37
CA VAL A 66 -8.57 -9.65 -16.70
C VAL A 66 -7.06 -9.50 -16.84
N MET A 67 -6.38 -10.61 -17.16
CA MET A 67 -4.92 -10.68 -17.32
C MET A 67 -4.55 -10.96 -18.77
#